data_AF-A0A2V6LEJ8-F1
#
_entry.id   AF-A0A2V6LEJ8-F1
#
_cell.length_a   1.000
_cell.length_b   1.000
_cell.length_c   1.000
_cell.angle_alpha   90.00
_cell.angle_beta   90.00
_cell.angle_gamma   90.00
#
_symmetry.space_group_name_H-M   'P 1'
#
loop_
_entity.id
_entity.type
_entity.pdbx_description
1 polymer ?
#
loop_
_entity_poly.entity_id
_entity_poly.type
_entity_poly.pdbx_seq_one_letter_code
_entity_poly.pdbx_strand_id
1 'polypeptide(L)'
;MSYQHKVIDHAECYAKGRVHTNGLENFWSLLKRGLGGTYVSVEPFHFFRYLDEQAFRFNERKDNDKGRFVKALCGVIGKSLKYAKLIAAEGGDGPCPETWKTA
;
A
#
# COMPACT_ATOMS: atom_id res chain seq x y z
N MET A 1 -9.01 -26.97 -7.43
CA MET A 1 -7.91 -26.65 -6.48
C MET A 1 -8.50 -26.59 -5.07
N SER A 2 -8.12 -27.51 -4.19
CA SER A 2 -8.63 -27.58 -2.81
C SER A 2 -7.87 -26.60 -1.91
N TYR A 3 -8.56 -25.61 -1.36
CA TYR A 3 -8.00 -24.72 -0.35
C TYR A 3 -7.90 -25.46 1.00
N GLN A 4 -6.73 -25.46 1.62
CA GLN A 4 -6.56 -25.97 2.99
C GLN A 4 -7.03 -24.92 4.00
N HIS A 5 -8.25 -25.07 4.52
CA HIS A 5 -8.73 -24.29 5.65
C HIS A 5 -8.21 -24.90 6.96
N LYS A 6 -7.67 -24.06 7.84
CA LYS A 6 -7.19 -24.46 9.17
C LYS A 6 -7.86 -23.55 10.20
N VAL A 7 -8.34 -24.14 11.28
CA VAL A 7 -9.01 -23.45 12.39
C VAL A 7 -8.24 -23.76 13.67
N ILE A 8 -8.21 -22.80 14.60
CA ILE A 8 -7.65 -22.98 15.94
C ILE A 8 -8.72 -22.64 16.95
N ASP A 9 -8.81 -23.49 17.97
CA ASP A 9 -9.56 -23.19 19.17
C ASP A 9 -8.75 -22.26 20.09
N HIS A 10 -9.25 -21.05 20.28
CA HIS A 10 -8.60 -20.03 21.10
C HIS A 10 -8.80 -20.28 22.62
N ALA A 11 -9.62 -21.26 23.01
CA ALA A 11 -9.72 -21.72 24.40
C ALA A 11 -8.53 -22.60 24.82
N GLU A 12 -7.94 -23.33 23.87
CA GLU A 12 -6.78 -24.21 24.13
C GLU A 12 -5.45 -23.56 23.75
N CYS A 13 -5.40 -22.82 22.64
CA CYS A 13 -4.13 -22.34 22.07
C CYS A 13 -4.30 -20.96 21.42
N TYR A 14 -3.40 -20.03 21.75
CA TYR A 14 -3.44 -18.68 21.17
C TYR A 14 -2.90 -18.61 19.73
N ALA A 15 -1.95 -19.48 19.36
CA ALA A 15 -1.42 -19.57 18.00
C ALA A 15 -0.87 -20.97 17.70
N LYS A 16 -1.06 -21.45 16.46
CA LYS A 16 -0.47 -22.71 15.98
C LYS A 16 0.39 -22.46 14.75
N GLY A 17 1.66 -22.14 14.97
CA GLY A 17 2.61 -21.79 13.90
C GLY A 17 2.17 -20.52 13.16
N ARG A 18 1.89 -20.64 11.85
CA ARG A 18 1.39 -19.52 11.01
C ARG A 18 -0.13 -19.41 10.95
N VAL A 19 -0.84 -20.32 11.60
CA VAL A 19 -2.30 -20.23 11.72
C VAL A 19 -2.54 -19.36 12.95
N HIS A 20 -2.93 -18.11 12.72
CA HIS A 20 -3.37 -17.13 13.74
C HIS A 20 -3.88 -15.87 13.03
N THR A 21 -4.73 -15.07 13.68
CA THR A 21 -5.25 -13.81 13.13
C THR A 21 -4.41 -12.58 13.47
N ASN A 22 -3.51 -12.69 14.46
CA ASN A 22 -2.72 -11.57 14.99
C ASN A 22 -1.93 -10.79 13.92
N GLY A 23 -1.39 -11.46 12.90
CA GLY A 23 -0.68 -10.77 11.81
C GLY A 23 -1.60 -9.89 10.95
N LEU A 24 -2.81 -10.39 10.66
CA LEU A 24 -3.82 -9.67 9.89
C LEU A 24 -4.40 -8.52 10.70
N GLU A 25 -4.70 -8.73 11.97
CA GLU A 25 -5.16 -7.69 12.89
C GLU A 25 -4.13 -6.56 13.05
N ASN A 26 -2.85 -6.91 13.17
CA ASN A 26 -1.76 -5.95 13.24
C ASN A 26 -1.67 -5.12 11.95
N PHE A 27 -1.72 -5.78 10.78
CA PHE A 27 -1.71 -5.10 9.48
C PHE A 27 -2.84 -4.06 9.37
N TRP A 28 -4.08 -4.45 9.65
CA TRP A 28 -5.23 -3.55 9.56
C TRP A 28 -5.21 -2.44 10.61
N SER A 29 -4.66 -2.71 11.80
CA SER A 29 -4.51 -1.69 12.84
C SER A 29 -3.53 -0.60 12.42
N LEU A 30 -2.42 -0.97 11.78
CA LEU A 30 -1.44 -0.01 11.24
C LEU A 30 -2.01 0.79 10.09
N LEU A 31 -2.71 0.15 9.15
CA LEU A 31 -3.35 0.84 8.02
C LEU A 31 -4.33 1.90 8.50
N LYS A 32 -5.24 1.53 9.41
CA LYS A 32 -6.25 2.46 9.96
C LYS A 32 -5.61 3.66 10.65
N ARG A 33 -4.50 3.45 11.37
CA ARG A 33 -3.74 4.53 12.01
C ARG A 33 -3.09 5.46 10.97
N GLY A 34 -2.56 4.92 9.87
CA GLY A 34 -2.02 5.71 8.77
C GLY A 34 -3.10 6.59 8.11
N LEU A 35 -4.26 6.01 7.81
CA LEU A 35 -5.41 6.70 7.21
C LEU A 35 -6.00 7.79 8.12
N GLY A 36 -6.03 7.55 9.43
CA GLY A 36 -6.55 8.53 10.40
C GLY A 36 -5.54 9.59 10.85
N GLY A 37 -4.27 9.50 10.46
CA GLY A 37 -3.21 10.37 10.96
C GLY A 37 -2.32 10.97 9.88
N THR A 38 -1.56 10.12 9.17
CA THR A 38 -0.53 10.56 8.21
C THR A 38 -1.13 11.06 6.90
N TYR A 39 -2.22 10.45 6.43
CA TYR A 39 -2.85 10.85 5.18
C TYR A 39 -4.02 11.81 5.44
N VAL A 40 -3.94 13.02 4.87
CA VAL A 40 -5.01 14.03 4.95
C VAL A 40 -5.73 14.04 3.60
N SER A 41 -7.02 13.69 3.59
CA SER A 41 -7.87 13.54 2.39
C SER A 41 -7.49 12.37 1.49
N VAL A 42 -7.95 11.17 1.84
CA VAL A 42 -7.78 9.95 1.02
C VAL A 42 -8.95 9.82 0.06
N GLU A 43 -8.66 9.88 -1.24
CA GLU A 43 -9.67 9.64 -2.27
C GLU A 43 -9.88 8.14 -2.51
N PRO A 44 -11.14 7.67 -2.64
CA PRO A 44 -11.44 6.24 -2.81
C PRO A 44 -10.73 5.58 -3.99
N PHE A 45 -10.54 6.31 -5.09
CA PHE A 45 -9.89 5.77 -6.28
C PHE A 45 -8.38 5.63 -6.16
N HIS A 46 -7.74 6.23 -5.15
CA HIS A 46 -6.33 6.01 -4.82
C HIS A 46 -6.12 4.97 -3.71
N PHE A 47 -7.20 4.43 -3.14
CA PHE A 47 -7.14 3.55 -1.96
C PHE A 47 -6.18 2.36 -2.13
N PHE A 48 -6.16 1.76 -3.32
CA PHE A 48 -5.27 0.64 -3.64
C PHE A 48 -3.79 0.98 -3.45
N ARG A 49 -3.38 2.24 -3.70
CA ARG A 49 -1.98 2.68 -3.55
C ARG A 49 -1.56 2.73 -2.08
N TYR A 50 -2.47 3.11 -1.19
CA TYR A 50 -2.22 3.10 0.25
C TYR A 50 -2.13 1.67 0.79
N LEU A 51 -2.93 0.75 0.25
CA LEU A 51 -2.80 -0.67 0.56
C LEU A 51 -1.47 -1.24 0.10
N ASP A 52 -1.03 -0.92 -1.11
CA ASP A 52 0.27 -1.35 -1.65
C ASP A 52 1.44 -0.81 -0.82
N GLU A 53 1.38 0.47 -0.41
CA GLU A 53 2.38 1.05 0.48
C GLU A 53 2.42 0.33 1.84
N GLN A 54 1.25 0.09 2.44
CA GLN A 54 1.17 -0.57 3.73
C GLN A 54 1.64 -2.03 3.65
N ALA A 55 1.35 -2.73 2.55
CA ALA A 55 1.86 -4.07 2.28
C ALA A 55 3.39 -4.07 2.16
N PHE A 56 3.96 -3.13 1.40
CA PHE A 56 5.41 -2.95 1.30
C PHE A 56 6.04 -2.72 2.68
N ARG A 57 5.52 -1.76 3.46
CA ARG A 57 6.02 -1.43 4.80
C ARG A 57 5.91 -2.60 5.76
N PHE A 58 4.81 -3.35 5.72
CA PHE A 58 4.58 -4.48 6.61
C PHE A 58 5.48 -5.67 6.28
N ASN A 59 5.72 -5.94 4.99
CA ASN A 59 6.56 -7.04 4.54
C ASN A 59 8.06 -6.75 4.77
N GLU A 60 8.49 -5.52 4.51
CA GLU A 60 9.88 -5.09 4.68
C GLU A 60 10.22 -4.61 6.10
N ARG A 61 9.35 -4.87 7.08
CA ARG A 61 9.50 -4.38 8.47
C ARG A 61 10.74 -4.87 9.20
N LYS A 62 11.35 -5.96 8.74
CA LYS A 62 12.55 -6.56 9.36
C LYS A 62 13.85 -6.04 8.75
N ASP A 63 13.76 -5.29 7.65
CA ASP A 63 14.93 -4.73 6.98
C ASP A 63 15.33 -3.38 7.61
N ASN A 64 16.58 -2.98 7.38
CA ASN A 64 17.10 -1.68 7.83
C ASN A 64 16.58 -0.56 6.91
N ASP A 65 16.54 0.68 7.41
CA ASP A 65 15.97 1.83 6.71
C ASP A 65 16.64 2.09 5.35
N LYS A 66 17.97 1.95 5.30
CA LYS A 66 18.76 2.01 4.06
C LYS A 66 18.33 0.93 3.06
N GLY A 67 18.08 -0.29 3.52
CA GLY A 67 17.67 -1.42 2.67
C GLY A 67 16.29 -1.19 2.05
N ARG A 68 15.34 -0.72 2.86
CA ARG A 68 13.99 -0.36 2.41
C ARG A 68 14.01 0.77 1.39
N PHE A 69 14.84 1.79 1.62
CA PHE A 69 14.98 2.91 0.70
C PHE A 69 15.50 2.47 -0.67
N VAL A 70 16.55 1.64 -0.71
CA VAL A 70 17.10 1.10 -1.97
C VAL A 70 16.05 0.25 -2.70
N LYS A 71 15.31 -0.60 -1.99
CA LYS A 71 14.22 -1.41 -2.57
C LYS A 71 13.12 -0.54 -3.19
N ALA A 72 12.72 0.53 -2.50
CA ALA A 72 11.72 1.47 -3.02
C ALA A 72 12.23 2.14 -4.30
N LEU A 73 13.48 2.62 -4.33
CA LEU A 73 14.06 3.24 -5.52
C LEU A 73 14.13 2.28 -6.71
N CYS A 74 14.55 1.04 -6.51
CA CYS A 74 14.53 0.03 -7.56
C CYS A 74 13.13 -0.19 -8.15
N GLY A 75 12.08 -0.09 -7.32
CA GLY A 75 10.69 -0.23 -7.75
C GLY A 75 10.14 0.94 -8.57
N VAL A 76 10.82 2.10 -8.58
CA VAL A 76 10.43 3.32 -9.30
C VAL A 76 11.04 3.37 -10.71
N ILE A 77 12.11 2.63 -10.97
CA ILE A 77 12.81 2.64 -12.27
C ILE A 77 11.83 2.28 -13.40
N GLY A 78 11.80 3.12 -14.44
CA GLY A 78 10.92 2.94 -15.61
C GLY A 78 9.46 3.34 -15.39
N LYS A 79 9.08 3.80 -14.20
CA LYS A 79 7.73 4.30 -13.90
C LYS A 79 7.76 5.82 -13.78
N SER A 80 7.01 6.49 -14.64
CA SER A 80 6.78 7.94 -14.56
C SER A 80 5.31 8.23 -14.26
N LEU A 81 5.07 9.20 -13.39
CA LEU A 81 3.74 9.57 -12.92
C LEU A 81 3.48 11.03 -13.27
N LYS A 82 2.67 11.26 -14.30
CA LYS A 82 2.23 12.62 -14.70
C LYS A 82 1.13 13.12 -13.75
N TYR A 83 1.06 14.43 -13.53
CA TYR A 83 0.03 15.04 -12.67
C TYR A 83 -1.41 14.75 -13.13
N ALA A 84 -1.67 14.73 -14.44
CA ALA A 84 -2.97 14.34 -14.98
C ALA A 84 -3.40 12.92 -14.56
N LYS A 85 -2.45 11.98 -14.49
CA LYS A 85 -2.67 10.60 -14.03
C LYS A 85 -2.84 10.51 -12.50
N LEU A 86 -2.41 11.53 -11.76
CA LEU A 86 -2.59 11.64 -10.31
C LEU A 86 -3.96 12.15 -9.92
N ILE A 87 -4.65 12.94 -10.74
CA ILE A 87 -5.94 13.54 -10.38
C ILE A 87 -7.15 12.78 -10.95
N ALA A 88 -6.91 11.63 -11.60
CA ALA A 88 -7.92 10.85 -12.31
C ALA A 88 -8.83 11.67 -13.25
N ALA A 89 -8.31 12.77 -13.83
CA ALA A 89 -8.95 13.42 -14.96
C ALA A 89 -8.99 12.41 -16.11
N GLU A 90 -10.17 12.09 -16.61
CA GLU A 90 -10.33 11.14 -17.72
C GLU A 90 -9.38 11.50 -18.87
N GLY A 91 -8.62 10.51 -19.36
CA GLY A 91 -7.67 10.71 -20.46
C GLY A 91 -6.26 11.06 -19.98
N GLY A 92 -5.53 10.04 -19.53
CA GLY A 92 -4.10 10.15 -19.19
C GLY A 92 -3.15 10.39 -20.38
N ASP A 93 -3.67 10.77 -21.56
CA ASP A 93 -2.94 11.20 -22.74
C ASP A 93 -3.68 12.35 -23.47
N GLY A 94 -4.06 13.39 -22.73
CA GLY A 94 -4.39 14.69 -23.32
C GLY A 94 -3.13 15.53 -23.56
N PRO A 95 -3.04 16.33 -24.64
CA PRO A 95 -1.93 17.27 -24.82
C PRO A 95 -1.94 18.31 -23.70
N CYS A 96 -0.82 19.01 -23.53
CA CYS A 96 -0.73 20.16 -22.64
C CYS A 96 -1.99 21.04 -22.71
N PRO A 97 -2.65 21.40 -21.59
CA PRO A 97 -3.43 22.63 -21.56
C PRO A 97 -2.60 23.78 -22.18
N GLU A 98 -3.15 24.57 -23.09
CA GLU A 98 -2.35 25.62 -23.75
C GLU A 98 -1.84 26.69 -22.77
N THR A 99 -2.44 26.77 -21.59
CA THR A 99 -2.18 27.75 -20.54
C THR A 99 -0.78 27.68 -19.91
N TRP A 100 0.03 26.66 -20.21
CA TRP A 100 1.41 26.51 -19.72
C TRP A 100 2.47 26.55 -20.83
N LYS A 101 2.12 27.05 -22.03
CA LYS A 101 3.07 27.26 -23.13
C LYS A 101 3.61 28.69 -23.23
N THR A 102 3.18 29.61 -22.36
CA THR A 102 3.50 31.05 -22.42
C THR A 102 4.11 31.60 -21.13
N ALA A 103 4.77 30.76 -20.33
CA ALA A 103 5.62 31.19 -19.21
C ALA A 103 7.08 30.77 -19.45
#